data_AF-A0AAN6EEH6-F1
#
_entry.id   AF-A0AAN6EEH6-F1
#
_cell.length_a   1.000
_cell.length_b   1.000
_cell.length_c   1.000
_cell.angle_alpha   90.00
_cell.angle_beta   90.00
_cell.angle_gamma   90.00
#
_symmetry.space_group_name_H-M   'P 1'
#
loop_
_entity.id
_entity.type
_entity.pdbx_description
1 polymer ?
#
loop_
_entity_poly.entity_id
_entity_poly.type
_entity_poly.pdbx_seq_one_letter_code
_entity_poly.pdbx_strand_id
1 'polypeptide(L)'
;MVCAPKSSTLYTDLTDNCEPVNGRDKAGTWLALASLIFYVALYAVGLGNVPWLVQSEIFAQGIRSRAGSIATATNWVSNFIVSVTFLTMTLHITASGTFWLYAGILLLGLVFVFFMVPETKGLKLEDVQKLFAGTGLPYRRRAVSRKNSQSSSVVGSRSTSGEITNTQLLRGSQE
;
A
#
# COMPACT_ATOMS: atom_id res chain seq x y z
N MET A 1 -10.49 21.06 31.49
CA MET A 1 -9.15 21.57 31.86
C MET A 1 -8.26 20.37 32.08
N VAL A 2 -7.29 20.14 31.19
CA VAL A 2 -6.33 19.03 31.35
C VAL A 2 -5.00 19.67 31.75
N CYS A 3 -4.53 19.38 32.97
CA CYS A 3 -3.20 19.76 33.46
C CYS A 3 -2.17 18.71 33.04
N ALA A 4 -1.01 19.13 32.51
CA ALA A 4 0.12 18.23 32.24
C ALA A 4 1.22 18.45 33.30
N PRO A 5 1.65 17.40 34.03
CA PRO A 5 2.68 17.55 35.07
C PRO A 5 4.08 17.53 34.47
N LYS A 6 4.94 18.46 34.90
CA LYS A 6 6.38 18.41 34.60
C LYS A 6 7.09 17.65 35.73
N SER A 7 7.65 16.50 35.37
CA SER A 7 8.50 15.65 36.23
C SER A 7 9.71 16.45 36.74
N SER A 8 9.80 16.66 38.07
CA SER A 8 11.02 16.48 38.89
C SER A 8 11.00 17.17 40.26
N THR A 9 9.90 17.80 40.70
CA THR A 9 9.86 18.43 42.05
C THR A 9 8.80 17.80 42.95
N LEU A 10 9.32 17.16 43.99
CA LEU A 10 8.69 16.52 45.14
C LEU A 10 7.53 17.37 45.73
N TYR A 11 6.27 16.92 45.55
CA TYR A 11 5.07 17.06 46.40
C TYR A 11 4.72 18.42 47.09
N THR A 12 5.46 19.49 46.85
CA THR A 12 5.37 20.78 47.57
C THR A 12 5.20 21.92 46.59
N ASP A 13 4.17 21.85 45.74
CA ASP A 13 3.62 23.06 45.11
C ASP A 13 2.21 22.79 44.55
N LEU A 14 1.21 22.68 45.44
CA LEU A 14 -0.20 22.56 45.07
C LEU A 14 -0.93 23.91 45.03
N THR A 15 -0.20 25.02 45.09
CA THR A 15 -0.78 26.36 44.97
C THR A 15 0.12 27.27 44.15
N ASP A 16 -0.39 27.66 42.98
CA ASP A 16 -0.16 28.98 42.38
C ASP A 16 1.11 29.25 41.59
N ASN A 17 1.39 28.41 40.58
CA ASN A 17 1.93 28.94 39.31
C ASN A 17 1.13 28.44 38.11
N CYS A 18 -0.19 28.35 38.26
CA CYS A 18 -1.11 28.28 37.12
C CYS A 18 -1.07 29.62 36.38
N GLU A 19 -0.12 29.80 35.46
CA GLU A 19 -0.26 30.85 34.45
C GLU A 19 -1.59 30.61 33.71
N PRO A 20 -2.48 31.62 33.63
CA PRO A 20 -3.68 31.50 32.82
C PRO A 20 -3.24 31.30 31.37
N VAL A 21 -3.56 30.14 30.79
CA VAL A 21 -3.53 29.90 29.35
C VAL A 21 -4.38 31.01 28.72
N ASN A 22 -3.70 32.03 28.21
CA ASN A 22 -4.34 33.25 27.73
C ASN A 22 -5.37 32.86 26.66
N GLY A 23 -6.57 33.42 26.70
CA GLY A 23 -7.65 33.10 25.75
C GLY A 23 -7.36 33.42 24.27
N ARG A 24 -6.11 33.79 23.93
CA ARG A 24 -5.56 34.12 22.61
C ARG A 24 -5.00 32.90 21.87
N ASP A 25 -5.07 31.72 22.47
CA ASP A 25 -4.43 30.49 21.97
C ASP A 25 -5.38 29.63 21.12
N LYS A 26 -6.63 30.08 20.94
CA LYS A 26 -7.62 29.40 20.10
C LYS A 26 -7.07 29.24 18.68
N ALA A 27 -6.49 30.30 18.12
CA ALA A 27 -5.89 30.26 16.79
C ALA A 27 -4.74 29.25 16.69
N GLY A 28 -3.84 29.21 17.69
CA GLY A 28 -2.73 28.25 17.74
C GLY A 28 -3.20 26.81 17.90
N THR A 29 -4.21 26.58 18.74
CA THR A 29 -4.81 25.24 18.95
C THR A 29 -5.52 24.74 17.70
N TRP A 30 -6.33 25.59 17.05
CA TRP A 30 -6.99 25.25 15.78
C TRP A 30 -5.99 25.02 14.65
N LEU A 31 -4.91 25.80 14.60
CA LEU A 31 -3.84 25.62 13.62
C LEU A 31 -3.09 24.30 13.84
N ALA A 32 -2.75 23.97 15.09
CA ALA A 32 -2.12 22.68 15.44
C ALA A 32 -3.03 21.50 15.07
N LEU A 33 -4.32 21.58 15.41
CA LEU A 33 -5.31 20.57 15.05
C LEU A 33 -5.46 20.41 13.53
N ALA A 34 -5.61 21.51 12.79
CA ALA A 34 -5.72 21.48 11.34
C ALA A 34 -4.48 20.87 10.68
N SER A 35 -3.29 21.24 11.15
CA SER A 35 -2.02 20.69 10.65
C SER A 35 -1.88 19.18 10.93
N LEU A 36 -2.32 18.71 12.10
CA LEU A 36 -2.32 17.30 12.45
C LEU A 36 -3.29 16.50 11.59
N ILE A 37 -4.52 17.00 11.39
CA ILE A 37 -5.52 16.36 10.52
C ILE A 37 -4.99 16.26 9.10
N PHE A 38 -4.41 17.35 8.58
CA PHE A 38 -3.82 17.37 7.24
C PHE A 38 -2.66 16.37 7.11
N TYR A 39 -1.77 16.32 8.11
CA TYR A 39 -0.69 15.33 8.16
C TYR A 39 -1.23 13.89 8.14
N VAL A 40 -2.23 13.58 8.98
CA VAL A 40 -2.83 12.24 9.04
C VAL A 40 -3.53 11.87 7.73
N ALA A 41 -4.21 12.83 7.09
CA ALA A 41 -4.87 12.61 5.79
C ALA A 41 -3.84 12.27 4.69
N LEU A 42 -2.74 13.02 4.60
CA LEU A 42 -1.65 12.73 3.67
C LEU A 42 -0.99 11.39 3.96
N TYR A 43 -0.77 11.08 5.24
CA TYR A 43 -0.24 9.78 5.66
C TYR A 43 -1.15 8.63 5.22
N ALA A 44 -2.45 8.74 5.44
CA ALA A 44 -3.42 7.70 5.07
C ALA A 44 -3.47 7.44 3.56
N VAL A 45 -3.36 8.48 2.73
CA VAL A 45 -3.39 8.32 1.26
C VAL A 45 -2.05 7.84 0.70
N GLY A 46 -0.93 8.32 1.26
CA GLY A 46 0.41 8.03 0.77
C GLY A 46 1.11 6.92 1.56
N LEU A 47 1.95 7.34 2.52
CA LEU A 47 2.89 6.46 3.23
C LEU A 47 2.23 5.33 4.01
N GLY A 48 0.98 5.49 4.42
CA GLY A 48 0.23 4.50 5.19
C GLY A 48 -0.23 3.30 4.37
N ASN A 49 -0.56 3.48 3.08
CA ASN A 49 -1.13 2.43 2.24
C ASN A 49 -0.21 2.00 1.08
N VAL A 50 0.58 2.92 0.54
CA VAL A 50 1.44 2.67 -0.64
C VAL A 50 2.43 1.52 -0.42
N PRO A 51 3.17 1.41 0.71
CA PRO A 51 4.13 0.32 0.90
C PRO A 51 3.47 -1.07 0.91
N TRP A 52 2.31 -1.19 1.54
CA TRP A 52 1.56 -2.45 1.60
C TRP A 52 1.00 -2.85 0.23
N LEU A 53 0.57 -1.86 -0.57
CA LEU A 53 0.13 -2.10 -1.93
C LEU A 53 1.29 -2.56 -2.82
N VAL A 54 2.40 -1.82 -2.82
CA VAL A 54 3.60 -2.12 -3.61
C VAL A 54 4.17 -3.49 -3.26
N GLN A 55 4.18 -3.84 -1.97
CA GLN A 55 4.55 -5.17 -1.48
C GLN A 55 3.71 -6.30 -2.14
N SER A 56 2.42 -6.07 -2.40
CA SER A 56 1.57 -7.05 -3.08
C SER A 56 1.83 -7.15 -4.60
N GLU A 57 2.30 -6.06 -5.22
CA GLU A 57 2.57 -5.97 -6.67
C GLU A 57 3.94 -6.53 -7.06
N ILE A 58 4.96 -6.36 -6.20
CA ILE A 58 6.34 -6.79 -6.49
C ILE A 58 6.54 -8.29 -6.25
N PHE A 59 5.84 -8.87 -5.27
CA PHE A 59 6.09 -10.26 -4.88
C PHE A 59 5.35 -11.28 -5.75
N ALA A 60 6.13 -12.19 -6.35
CA ALA A 60 5.63 -13.33 -7.11
C ALA A 60 4.86 -14.33 -6.23
N GLN A 61 3.84 -14.98 -6.81
CA GLN A 61 2.88 -15.85 -6.12
C GLN A 61 3.54 -16.93 -5.23
N GLY A 62 4.66 -17.51 -5.68
CA GLY A 62 5.33 -18.61 -4.96
C GLY A 62 6.12 -18.21 -3.70
N ILE A 63 6.61 -16.97 -3.62
CA ILE A 63 7.43 -16.48 -2.48
C ILE A 63 6.74 -15.38 -1.68
N ARG A 64 5.55 -14.93 -2.10
CA ARG A 64 4.84 -13.78 -1.54
C ARG A 64 4.66 -13.86 -0.02
N SER A 65 4.33 -15.03 0.51
CA SER A 65 4.12 -15.23 1.94
C SER A 65 5.42 -15.06 2.75
N ARG A 66 6.53 -15.65 2.28
CA ARG A 66 7.84 -15.56 2.94
C ARG A 66 8.46 -14.16 2.82
N ALA A 67 8.37 -13.55 1.65
CA ALA A 67 8.87 -12.19 1.45
C ALA A 67 8.03 -11.17 2.22
N GLY A 68 6.70 -11.33 2.22
CA GLY A 68 5.78 -10.47 2.96
C GLY A 68 5.95 -10.55 4.47
N SER A 69 6.20 -11.74 5.03
CA SER A 69 6.45 -11.87 6.48
C SER A 69 7.76 -11.24 6.91
N ILE A 70 8.84 -11.39 6.13
CA ILE A 70 10.13 -10.73 6.39
C ILE A 70 9.96 -9.21 6.34
N ALA A 71 9.33 -8.68 5.30
CA ALA A 71 9.12 -7.24 5.16
C ALA A 71 8.26 -6.67 6.30
N THR A 72 7.20 -7.38 6.69
CA THR A 72 6.35 -7.00 7.82
C THR A 72 7.12 -7.06 9.14
N ALA A 73 7.94 -8.10 9.36
CA ALA A 73 8.79 -8.20 10.54
C ALA A 73 9.79 -7.04 10.63
N THR A 74 10.45 -6.68 9.53
CA THR A 74 11.36 -5.52 9.49
C THR A 74 10.62 -4.21 9.79
N ASN A 75 9.38 -4.05 9.30
CA ASN A 75 8.54 -2.90 9.63
C ASN A 75 8.24 -2.83 11.14
N TRP A 76 7.82 -3.93 11.76
CA TRP A 76 7.56 -3.98 13.20
C TRP A 76 8.80 -3.76 14.05
N VAL A 77 9.95 -4.32 13.65
CA VAL A 77 11.24 -4.08 14.32
C VAL A 77 11.62 -2.60 14.24
N SER A 78 11.44 -1.98 13.07
CA SER A 78 11.70 -0.54 12.91
C SER A 78 10.78 0.30 13.79
N ASN A 79 9.48 -0.04 13.85
CA ASN A 79 8.53 0.61 14.76
C ASN A 79 8.93 0.46 16.23
N PHE A 80 9.41 -0.72 16.63
CA PHE A 80 9.92 -0.96 17.98
C PHE A 80 11.14 -0.09 18.28
N ILE A 81 12.11 -0.03 17.37
CA ILE A 81 13.30 0.82 17.51
C ILE A 81 12.89 2.28 17.71
N VAL A 82 12.03 2.81 16.83
CA VAL A 82 11.54 4.20 16.93
C VAL A 82 10.83 4.43 18.25
N SER A 83 9.99 3.49 18.71
CA SER A 83 9.25 3.62 19.97
C SER A 83 10.19 3.72 21.17
N VAL A 84 11.25 2.90 21.21
CA VAL A 84 12.24 2.92 22.30
C VAL A 84 13.12 4.16 22.25
N THR A 85 13.59 4.55 21.06
CA THR A 85 14.51 5.69 20.92
C THR A 85 13.81 7.03 21.04
N PHE A 86 12.53 7.15 20.67
CA PHE A 86 11.79 8.42 20.68
C PHE A 86 11.72 9.07 22.06
N LEU A 87 11.39 8.29 23.10
CA LEU A 87 11.30 8.84 24.46
C LEU A 87 12.68 9.29 24.96
N THR A 88 13.70 8.46 24.75
CA THR A 88 15.09 8.79 25.11
C THR A 88 15.58 10.04 24.39
N MET A 89 15.37 10.16 23.07
CA MET A 89 15.82 11.34 22.31
C MET A 89 15.10 12.62 22.76
N THR A 90 13.80 12.55 23.06
CA THR A 90 13.01 13.70 23.51
C THR A 90 13.52 14.27 24.83
N LEU A 91 14.03 13.42 25.72
CA LEU A 91 14.65 13.83 26.98
C LEU A 91 16.03 14.49 26.80
N HIS A 92 16.81 14.05 25.80
CA HIS A 92 18.16 14.56 25.58
C HIS A 92 18.24 15.81 24.69
N ILE A 93 17.37 15.93 23.67
CA ILE A 93 17.53 16.97 22.62
C ILE A 93 16.41 18.02 22.61
N THR A 94 15.28 17.78 23.29
CA THR A 94 13.95 18.43 23.16
C THR A 94 13.06 17.89 22.02
N ALA A 95 11.74 17.94 22.23
CA ALA A 95 10.73 17.40 21.32
C ALA A 95 10.86 17.94 19.89
N SER A 96 11.07 19.26 19.74
CA SER A 96 11.20 19.90 18.42
C SER A 96 12.39 19.34 17.61
N GLY A 97 13.54 19.11 18.25
CA GLY A 97 14.72 18.54 17.59
C GLY A 97 14.51 17.09 17.16
N THR A 98 13.85 16.29 18.00
CA THR A 98 13.51 14.88 17.68
C THR A 98 12.60 14.78 16.45
N PHE A 99 11.57 15.63 16.35
CA PHE A 99 10.66 15.63 15.19
C PHE A 99 11.38 16.00 13.88
N TRP A 100 12.27 16.99 13.90
CA TRP A 100 13.05 17.35 12.71
C TRP A 100 14.01 16.25 12.28
N LEU A 101 14.63 15.55 13.23
CA LEU A 101 15.51 14.41 12.94
C LEU A 101 14.73 13.29 12.24
N TYR A 102 13.57 12.89 12.79
CA TYR A 102 12.73 11.86 12.16
C TYR A 102 12.17 12.31 10.82
N ALA A 103 11.77 13.58 10.67
CA ALA A 103 11.36 14.12 9.38
C ALA A 103 12.48 14.04 8.33
N GLY A 104 13.74 14.29 8.72
CA GLY A 104 14.92 14.12 7.87
C GLY A 104 15.14 12.66 7.44
N ILE A 105 15.02 11.71 8.37
CA ILE A 105 15.12 10.27 8.05
C ILE A 105 14.01 9.86 7.07
N LEU A 106 12.78 10.32 7.28
CA LEU A 106 11.66 10.05 6.38
C LEU A 106 11.90 10.64 4.99
N LEU A 107 12.46 11.85 4.89
CA LEU A 107 12.78 12.49 3.61
C LEU A 107 13.87 11.72 2.86
N LEU A 108 14.93 11.28 3.55
CA LEU A 108 15.96 10.43 2.95
C LEU A 108 15.39 9.10 2.46
N GLY A 109 14.51 8.48 3.24
CA GLY A 109 13.79 7.27 2.84
C GLY A 109 12.91 7.49 1.61
N LEU A 110 12.22 8.64 1.53
CA LEU A 110 11.40 9.01 0.38
C LEU A 110 12.25 9.18 -0.89
N VAL A 111 13.38 9.86 -0.78
CA VAL A 111 14.34 10.04 -1.89
C VAL A 111 14.87 8.69 -2.35
N PHE A 112 15.26 7.82 -1.41
CA PHE A 112 15.71 6.47 -1.73
C PHE A 112 14.66 5.66 -2.48
N VAL A 113 13.41 5.68 -2.03
CA VAL A 113 12.30 5.00 -2.72
C VAL A 113 12.08 5.58 -4.11
N PHE A 114 12.12 6.91 -4.27
CA PHE A 114 11.94 7.57 -5.54
C PHE A 114 12.99 7.17 -6.60
N PHE A 115 14.25 6.99 -6.19
CA PHE A 115 15.31 6.58 -7.12
C PHE A 115 15.41 5.06 -7.33
N MET A 116 15.15 4.27 -6.28
CA MET A 116 15.43 2.83 -6.31
C MET A 116 14.22 1.95 -6.68
N VAL A 117 13.00 2.47 -6.57
CA VAL A 117 11.78 1.74 -6.96
C VAL A 117 11.35 2.19 -8.36
N PRO A 118 11.65 1.42 -9.43
CA PRO A 118 11.10 1.70 -10.75
C PRO A 118 9.58 1.51 -10.71
N GLU A 119 8.84 2.39 -11.38
CA GLU A 119 7.37 2.33 -11.48
C GLU A 119 6.90 0.96 -12.01
N THR A 120 6.31 0.13 -11.13
CA THR A 120 5.75 -1.19 -11.46
C THR A 120 4.29 -1.13 -11.93
N LYS A 121 3.68 0.06 -11.95
CA LYS A 121 2.25 0.24 -12.25
C LYS A 121 1.90 -0.22 -13.67
N GLY A 122 0.95 -1.16 -13.74
CA GLY A 122 0.34 -1.61 -15.01
C GLY A 122 1.05 -2.77 -15.72
N LEU A 123 2.10 -3.34 -15.11
CA LEU A 123 2.77 -4.54 -15.61
C LEU A 123 2.12 -5.81 -15.03
N LYS A 124 2.00 -6.86 -15.83
CA LYS A 124 1.60 -8.18 -15.31
C LYS A 124 2.70 -8.70 -14.41
N LEU A 125 2.32 -9.43 -13.34
CA LEU A 125 3.25 -10.08 -12.39
C LEU A 125 4.39 -10.85 -13.10
N GLU A 126 4.09 -11.47 -14.25
CA GLU A 126 5.05 -12.22 -15.07
C GLU A 126 6.09 -11.35 -15.80
N ASP A 127 5.77 -10.09 -16.11
CA ASP A 127 6.68 -9.16 -16.77
C ASP A 127 7.54 -8.39 -15.75
N VAL A 128 7.01 -8.15 -14.53
CA VAL A 128 7.79 -7.63 -13.40
C VAL A 128 8.90 -8.61 -13.01
N GLN A 129 8.59 -9.92 -12.96
CA GLN A 129 9.60 -10.95 -12.68
C GLN A 129 10.74 -11.00 -13.73
N LYS A 130 10.45 -10.69 -15.00
CA LYS A 130 11.47 -10.64 -16.06
C LYS A 130 12.37 -9.41 -15.96
N LEU A 131 11.82 -8.27 -15.52
CA LEU A 131 12.58 -7.05 -15.24
C LEU A 131 13.61 -7.27 -14.12
N PHE A 132 13.23 -7.95 -13.04
CA PHE A 132 14.13 -8.25 -11.93
C PHE A 132 15.07 -9.46 -12.18
N ALA A 133 14.76 -10.33 -13.16
CA ALA A 133 15.60 -11.48 -13.53
C ALA A 133 16.73 -11.16 -14.53
N GLY A 134 17.00 -9.88 -14.83
CA GLY A 134 18.15 -9.46 -15.64
C GLY A 134 18.03 -9.74 -17.14
N THR A 135 16.86 -10.14 -17.66
CA THR A 135 16.62 -10.29 -19.10
C THR A 135 15.92 -9.05 -19.64
N GLY A 136 16.69 -7.98 -19.85
CA GLY A 136 16.21 -6.81 -20.57
C GLY A 136 15.90 -7.14 -22.03
N LEU A 137 14.64 -7.48 -22.35
CA LEU A 137 14.17 -7.66 -23.72
C LEU A 137 12.70 -7.25 -23.89
N PRO A 138 12.32 -6.82 -25.12
CA PRO A 138 11.28 -5.84 -25.33
C PRO A 138 9.88 -6.39 -25.08
N TYR A 139 9.06 -5.52 -24.51
CA TYR A 139 7.61 -5.56 -24.38
C TYR A 139 6.91 -6.02 -25.68
N ARG A 140 6.93 -7.33 -25.96
CA ARG A 140 6.26 -7.89 -27.14
C ARG A 140 4.79 -8.09 -26.83
N ARG A 141 4.03 -7.03 -27.10
CA ARG A 141 2.59 -6.92 -27.38
C ARG A 141 1.93 -8.27 -27.74
N ARG A 142 1.60 -9.12 -26.76
CA ARG A 142 0.94 -10.42 -26.98
C ARG A 142 -0.59 -10.37 -26.79
N ALA A 143 -1.18 -9.17 -26.81
CA ALA A 143 -2.64 -8.99 -26.75
C ALA A 143 -3.33 -9.19 -28.11
N VAL A 144 -2.59 -9.21 -29.23
CA VAL A 144 -3.20 -9.33 -30.57
C VAL A 144 -3.44 -10.80 -30.98
N SER A 145 -2.74 -11.77 -30.37
CA SER A 145 -2.86 -13.18 -30.75
C SER A 145 -4.09 -13.91 -30.18
N ARG A 146 -4.96 -13.22 -29.44
CA ARG A 146 -6.20 -13.83 -28.89
C ARG A 146 -7.44 -13.53 -29.74
N LYS A 147 -7.39 -12.57 -30.67
CA LYS A 147 -8.53 -12.29 -31.56
C LYS A 147 -8.59 -13.22 -32.78
N ASN A 148 -7.48 -13.88 -33.16
CA ASN A 148 -7.46 -14.72 -34.37
C ASN A 148 -7.92 -16.17 -34.13
N SER A 149 -7.83 -16.69 -32.90
CA SER A 149 -8.26 -18.06 -32.60
C SER A 149 -9.75 -18.21 -32.28
N GLN A 150 -10.45 -17.12 -31.95
CA GLN A 150 -11.90 -17.14 -31.70
C GLN A 150 -12.74 -16.80 -32.95
N SER A 151 -12.12 -16.30 -34.02
CA SER A 151 -12.78 -16.11 -35.33
C SER A 151 -12.79 -17.39 -36.19
N SER A 152 -12.11 -18.47 -35.77
CA SER A 152 -12.00 -19.71 -36.57
C SER A 152 -13.10 -20.74 -36.27
N SER A 153 -13.97 -20.54 -35.28
CA SER A 153 -15.02 -21.52 -34.94
C SER A 153 -16.46 -21.11 -35.34
N VAL A 154 -16.65 -19.99 -36.05
CA VAL A 154 -18.00 -19.48 -36.41
C VAL A 154 -18.28 -19.50 -37.92
N VAL A 155 -17.32 -19.92 -38.75
CA VAL A 155 -17.50 -20.02 -40.21
C VAL A 155 -17.49 -21.50 -40.61
N GLY A 156 -18.66 -22.12 -40.70
CA GLY A 156 -18.76 -23.47 -41.27
C GLY A 156 -20.02 -24.28 -40.96
N SER A 157 -21.23 -23.70 -41.03
CA SER A 157 -22.45 -24.52 -41.11
C SER A 157 -23.69 -23.74 -41.59
N ARG A 158 -23.69 -23.39 -42.88
CA ARG A 158 -24.88 -23.26 -43.75
C ARG A 158 -24.40 -23.63 -45.16
N SER A 159 -25.07 -24.38 -46.02
CA SER A 159 -26.35 -25.08 -46.06
C SER A 159 -26.34 -25.77 -47.44
N THR A 160 -26.70 -27.06 -47.53
CA THR A 160 -27.14 -27.78 -48.75
C THR A 160 -27.33 -29.25 -48.34
N SER A 161 -28.27 -30.06 -48.78
CA SER A 161 -29.37 -29.95 -49.73
C SER A 161 -29.99 -31.36 -49.73
N GLY A 162 -31.31 -31.47 -49.88
CA GLY A 162 -32.02 -32.73 -50.16
C GLY A 162 -32.24 -33.64 -48.94
N GLU A 163 -33.14 -34.61 -48.94
CA GLU A 163 -34.19 -35.04 -49.85
C GLU A 163 -34.79 -36.27 -49.15
N ILE A 164 -36.11 -36.27 -48.90
CA ILE A 164 -37.02 -37.42 -48.85
C ILE A 164 -36.69 -38.63 -47.92
N THR A 165 -37.73 -39.04 -47.19
CA THR A 165 -38.13 -40.43 -46.82
C THR A 165 -37.67 -41.07 -45.50
N ASN A 166 -38.70 -41.56 -44.79
CA ASN A 166 -38.72 -42.74 -43.92
C ASN A 166 -38.05 -42.67 -42.54
N THR A 167 -38.87 -42.36 -41.52
CA THR A 167 -38.95 -43.17 -40.27
C THR A 167 -40.20 -42.81 -39.45
N GLN A 168 -41.37 -42.83 -40.11
CA GLN A 168 -42.69 -43.00 -39.46
C GLN A 168 -42.98 -44.50 -39.20
N LEU A 169 -41.96 -45.34 -39.02
CA LEU A 169 -42.11 -46.80 -38.88
C LEU A 169 -41.13 -47.35 -37.84
N LEU A 170 -41.33 -47.06 -36.56
CA LEU A 170 -41.08 -47.98 -35.43
C LEU A 170 -41.87 -47.51 -34.18
N ARG A 171 -43.15 -47.13 -34.36
CA ARG A 171 -44.12 -46.93 -33.26
C ARG A 171 -45.10 -48.11 -33.14
N GLY A 172 -44.66 -49.32 -33.48
CA GLY A 172 -45.48 -50.53 -33.45
C GLY A 172 -44.65 -51.79 -33.53
N SER A 173 -44.09 -52.24 -32.40
CA SER A 173 -43.78 -53.63 -32.09
C SER A 173 -43.16 -53.67 -30.69
N GLN A 174 -43.61 -54.60 -29.85
CA GLN A 174 -43.38 -54.74 -28.40
C GLN A 174 -44.34 -53.83 -27.59
N GLU A 175 -45.55 -54.24 -27.15
CA GLU A 175 -46.02 -55.54 -26.61
C GLU A 175 -45.05 -56.20 -25.62
#